data_AF-A0A8D2LEN3-F1
#
_entry.id   AF-A0A8D2LEN3-F1
#
_cell.length_a   1.000
_cell.length_b   1.000
_cell.length_c   1.000
_cell.angle_alpha   90.00
_cell.angle_beta   90.00
_cell.angle_gamma   90.00
#
_symmetry.space_group_name_H-M   'P 1'
#
loop_
_entity.id
_entity.type
_entity.pdbx_description
1 polymer ?
#
loop_
_entity_poly.entity_id
_entity_poly.type
_entity_poly.pdbx_seq_one_letter_code
_entity_poly.pdbx_strand_id
1 'polypeptide(L)'
;MGFCAAHEDINSLCLTVVQRLVERSQLSWGSIGRLEVGTETIIDKSKAVKTVLMQLFEDSGNTDVEGIDTTNACYGGTASLFNAADWVESSSWDGRYAVVVCGDIAVYATGNARPTGGAGAVAMLVGPDAPLALERGLRGTHMEHVYDFYKPDLASEYPVVDGQLSIQCYFRALDRCYATYRKKIESQWQKAGVSRPCSLQDFQFMIFHTPFCKLVQKSLARMLLNDFLASPQRDTESGLYEGLQGFSDVKLEETYASKEVDKAFQKASQELFRQKTQPSLFLSARNGNMYTPSVYGCLASLLAQHSAQQLAGSRIGVFSYGSGLAASMFSLKVSQNSAPGSPLEKLVSSLSDLGARLDSRKRVPPEEFAEIMQVREDTHHLVNHTPHGAKEDLFPGTWYIEQVDEKSRRKYTRRPL
;
A
#
# COMPACT_ATOMS: atom_id res chain seq x y z
N MET A 1 -11.06 11.52 -6.74
CA MET A 1 -9.79 10.83 -7.08
C MET A 1 -8.69 11.87 -7.03
N GLY A 2 -7.60 11.61 -6.31
CA GLY A 2 -6.42 12.46 -6.36
C GLY A 2 -5.67 12.22 -7.67
N PHE A 3 -4.96 13.22 -8.17
CA PHE A 3 -4.15 13.13 -9.39
C PHE A 3 -3.02 14.15 -9.30
N CYS A 4 -2.01 13.99 -10.15
CA CYS A 4 -0.88 14.91 -10.26
C CYS A 4 -0.92 15.63 -11.61
N ALA A 5 -0.66 16.94 -11.62
CA ALA A 5 -0.30 17.65 -12.85
C ALA A 5 1.13 17.27 -13.27
N ALA A 6 1.60 17.76 -14.42
CA ALA A 6 2.90 17.38 -14.99
C ALA A 6 4.10 17.84 -14.12
N HIS A 7 3.93 18.86 -13.28
CA HIS A 7 4.97 19.34 -12.35
C HIS A 7 5.24 18.41 -11.14
N GLU A 8 4.48 17.33 -10.97
CA GLU A 8 4.73 16.29 -9.98
C GLU A 8 4.98 14.95 -10.67
N ASP A 9 6.07 14.28 -10.28
CA ASP A 9 6.45 12.94 -10.76
C ASP A 9 6.81 12.02 -9.57
N ILE A 10 7.18 10.78 -9.88
CA ILE A 10 7.56 9.81 -8.86
C ILE A 10 8.70 10.31 -7.95
N ASN A 11 9.69 11.00 -8.50
CA ASN A 11 10.81 11.53 -7.72
C ASN A 11 10.33 12.64 -6.79
N SER A 12 9.52 13.58 -7.27
CA SER A 12 9.02 14.70 -6.48
C SER A 12 8.08 14.24 -5.35
N LEU A 13 7.23 13.24 -5.62
CA LEU A 13 6.42 12.59 -4.59
C LEU A 13 7.29 11.92 -3.51
N CYS A 14 8.31 11.18 -3.91
CA CYS A 14 9.21 10.49 -2.98
C CYS A 14 10.09 11.48 -2.18
N LEU A 15 10.65 12.52 -2.82
CA LEU A 15 11.39 13.60 -2.14
C LEU A 15 10.52 14.27 -1.06
N THR A 16 9.27 14.58 -1.42
CA THR A 16 8.30 15.22 -0.51
C THR A 16 8.04 14.39 0.74
N VAL A 17 7.72 13.11 0.57
CA VAL A 17 7.33 12.29 1.73
C VAL A 17 8.53 11.94 2.62
N VAL A 18 9.72 11.76 2.04
CA VAL A 18 10.96 11.49 2.81
C VAL A 18 11.37 12.70 3.61
N GLN A 19 11.46 13.88 2.99
CA GLN A 19 11.83 15.09 3.72
C GLN A 19 10.81 15.42 4.82
N ARG A 20 9.51 15.31 4.52
CA ARG A 20 8.46 15.51 5.54
C ARG A 20 8.58 14.52 6.70
N LEU A 21 8.93 13.26 6.44
CA LEU A 21 9.15 12.27 7.49
C LEU A 21 10.32 12.67 8.39
N VAL A 22 11.48 13.00 7.80
CA VAL A 22 12.69 13.37 8.54
C VAL A 22 12.48 14.62 9.38
N GLU A 23 11.85 15.67 8.83
CA GLU A 23 11.54 16.91 9.55
C GLU A 23 10.57 16.67 10.71
N ARG A 24 9.45 15.97 10.44
CA ARG A 24 8.43 15.71 11.47
C ARG A 24 8.95 14.82 12.60
N SER A 25 9.81 13.86 12.28
CA SER A 25 10.40 12.94 13.25
C SER A 25 11.69 13.48 13.87
N GLN A 26 12.15 14.68 13.47
CA GLN A 26 13.41 15.29 13.92
C GLN A 26 14.61 14.34 13.79
N LEU A 27 14.65 13.59 12.68
CA LEU A 27 15.71 12.62 12.43
C LEU A 27 16.95 13.31 11.87
N SER A 28 18.13 12.80 12.24
CA SER A 28 19.36 13.15 11.54
C SER A 28 19.44 12.35 10.25
N TRP A 29 19.84 12.99 9.15
CA TRP A 29 20.15 12.30 7.89
C TRP A 29 21.22 11.21 8.08
N GLY A 30 22.13 11.38 9.05
CA GLY A 30 23.14 10.38 9.41
C GLY A 30 22.60 9.13 10.12
N SER A 31 21.36 9.14 10.60
CA SER A 31 20.73 8.00 11.29
C SER A 31 20.07 6.97 10.38
N ILE A 32 20.18 7.14 9.06
CA ILE A 32 19.58 6.26 8.05
C ILE A 32 20.71 5.47 7.38
N GLY A 33 20.65 4.14 7.45
CA GLY A 33 21.63 3.22 6.86
C GLY A 33 21.10 2.44 5.66
N ARG A 34 19.78 2.44 5.45
CA ARG A 34 19.14 1.86 4.28
C ARG A 34 17.98 2.74 3.80
N LEU A 35 17.86 2.94 2.50
CA LEU A 35 16.78 3.66 1.83
C LEU A 35 16.40 2.92 0.55
N GLU A 36 15.15 2.46 0.44
CA GLU A 36 14.71 1.68 -0.73
C GLU A 36 13.31 2.08 -1.19
N VAL A 37 13.13 2.21 -2.51
CA VAL A 37 11.89 2.68 -3.14
C VAL A 37 11.16 1.53 -3.82
N GLY A 38 9.89 1.32 -3.45
CA GLY A 38 8.96 0.49 -4.20
C GLY A 38 8.09 1.34 -5.12
N THR A 39 8.17 1.13 -6.43
CA THR A 39 7.33 1.87 -7.40
C THR A 39 7.11 1.07 -8.67
N GLU A 40 6.03 1.35 -9.39
CA GLU A 40 5.79 0.92 -10.78
C GLU A 40 5.61 2.10 -11.75
N THR A 41 5.93 3.32 -11.29
CA THR A 41 5.92 4.56 -12.08
C THR A 41 7.33 4.85 -12.58
N ILE A 42 7.66 4.31 -13.76
CA ILE A 42 9.02 4.32 -14.30
C ILE A 42 9.19 5.50 -15.26
N ILE A 43 10.12 6.41 -14.95
CA ILE A 43 10.50 7.54 -15.80
C ILE A 43 11.96 7.46 -16.30
N ASP A 44 12.74 6.50 -15.78
CA ASP A 44 14.07 6.14 -16.26
C ASP A 44 14.23 4.62 -16.10
N LYS A 45 14.79 3.96 -17.12
CA LYS A 45 14.90 2.49 -17.18
C LYS A 45 16.12 1.93 -16.45
N SER A 46 17.04 2.79 -16.02
CA SER A 46 18.28 2.40 -15.34
C SER A 46 18.51 3.17 -14.05
N LYS A 47 18.17 4.46 -14.00
CA LYS A 47 18.40 5.32 -12.84
C LYS A 47 17.24 5.20 -11.84
N ALA A 48 17.53 4.55 -10.72
CA ALA A 48 16.60 4.42 -9.59
C ALA A 48 16.20 5.77 -8.97
N VAL A 49 14.93 5.89 -8.56
CA VAL A 49 14.39 6.97 -7.71
C VAL A 49 15.22 7.14 -6.45
N LYS A 50 15.67 6.03 -5.83
CA LYS A 50 16.58 6.06 -4.68
C LYS A 50 17.79 6.97 -4.90
N THR A 51 18.39 6.95 -6.09
CA THR A 51 19.56 7.79 -6.39
C THR A 51 19.21 9.27 -6.51
N VAL A 52 17.96 9.62 -6.84
CA VAL A 52 17.47 11.01 -6.82
C VAL A 52 17.25 11.46 -5.38
N LEU A 53 16.75 10.58 -4.51
CA LEU A 53 16.56 10.86 -3.08
C LEU A 53 17.87 11.13 -2.34
N MET A 54 19.01 10.66 -2.85
CA MET A 54 20.31 10.97 -2.25
C MET A 54 20.64 12.47 -2.22
N GLN A 55 19.99 13.30 -3.05
CA GLN A 55 20.09 14.77 -2.95
C GLN A 55 19.71 15.30 -1.55
N LEU A 56 18.78 14.63 -0.86
CA LEU A 56 18.39 15.01 0.51
C LEU A 56 19.49 14.74 1.55
N PHE A 57 20.46 13.89 1.21
CA PHE A 57 21.53 13.46 2.10
C PHE A 57 22.85 14.20 1.84
N GLU A 58 22.99 14.88 0.71
CA GLU A 58 24.26 15.48 0.25
C GLU A 58 24.92 16.37 1.31
N ASP A 59 24.17 17.33 1.87
CA ASP A 59 24.68 18.26 2.89
C ASP A 59 25.13 17.58 4.18
N SER A 60 24.58 16.40 4.49
CA SER A 60 24.98 15.63 5.68
C SER A 60 26.24 14.81 5.47
N GLY A 61 26.67 14.61 4.22
CA GLY A 61 27.74 13.70 3.84
C GLY A 61 27.41 12.21 3.99
N ASN A 62 26.20 11.84 4.45
CA ASN A 62 25.80 10.44 4.61
C ASN A 62 25.47 9.79 3.26
N THR A 63 26.47 9.15 2.67
CA THR A 63 26.35 8.49 1.35
C THR A 63 26.39 6.96 1.43
N ASP A 64 26.84 6.42 2.56
CA ASP A 64 26.83 4.98 2.86
C ASP A 64 25.43 4.56 3.33
N VAL A 65 24.51 4.43 2.36
CA VAL A 65 23.11 4.09 2.57
C VAL A 65 22.71 3.02 1.57
N GLU A 66 22.47 1.79 2.04
CA GLU A 66 22.07 0.65 1.20
C GLU A 66 20.66 0.82 0.59
N GLY A 67 20.33 -0.02 -0.39
CA GLY A 67 19.02 -0.06 -1.06
C GLY A 67 19.00 0.69 -2.40
N ILE A 68 18.05 0.31 -3.25
CA ILE A 68 17.82 0.90 -4.59
C ILE A 68 16.31 1.02 -4.85
N ASP A 69 15.85 0.71 -6.05
CA ASP A 69 14.42 0.57 -6.35
C ASP A 69 14.08 -0.92 -6.52
N THR A 70 12.84 -1.29 -6.18
CA THR A 70 12.29 -2.64 -6.38
C THR A 70 10.88 -2.57 -6.95
N THR A 71 10.63 -3.35 -8.00
CA THR A 71 9.40 -3.22 -8.80
C THR A 71 8.77 -4.57 -9.11
N ASN A 72 7.50 -4.72 -8.74
CA ASN A 72 6.54 -5.61 -9.38
C ASN A 72 5.14 -5.03 -9.16
N ALA A 73 4.65 -4.23 -10.11
CA ALA A 73 3.36 -3.55 -10.00
C ALA A 73 3.16 -2.92 -8.58
N CYS A 74 1.96 -3.05 -8.02
CA CYS A 74 1.60 -2.53 -6.71
C CYS A 74 2.26 -3.25 -5.51
N TYR A 75 3.13 -4.26 -5.74
CA TYR A 75 3.79 -5.03 -4.67
C TYR A 75 5.14 -4.43 -4.22
N GLY A 76 5.75 -3.55 -5.03
CA GLY A 76 7.12 -3.04 -4.78
C GLY A 76 7.34 -2.45 -3.38
N GLY A 77 6.35 -1.75 -2.82
CA GLY A 77 6.44 -1.22 -1.45
C GLY A 77 6.57 -2.30 -0.37
N THR A 78 5.90 -3.43 -0.55
CA THR A 78 5.99 -4.60 0.35
C THR A 78 7.30 -5.34 0.20
N ALA A 79 7.82 -5.45 -1.02
CA ALA A 79 9.17 -5.97 -1.23
C ALA A 79 10.21 -5.12 -0.48
N SER A 80 10.15 -3.79 -0.61
CA SER A 80 11.05 -2.87 0.10
C SER A 80 10.90 -2.99 1.63
N LEU A 81 9.68 -3.11 2.15
CA LEU A 81 9.45 -3.35 3.58
C LEU A 81 10.08 -4.65 4.07
N PHE A 82 9.94 -5.74 3.31
CA PHE A 82 10.54 -7.02 3.68
C PHE A 82 12.06 -6.97 3.62
N ASN A 83 12.64 -6.38 2.58
CA ASN A 83 14.09 -6.19 2.47
C ASN A 83 14.63 -5.33 3.62
N ALA A 84 13.92 -4.27 4.01
CA ALA A 84 14.30 -3.43 5.14
C ALA A 84 14.27 -4.19 6.47
N ALA A 85 13.22 -4.96 6.73
CA ALA A 85 13.13 -5.79 7.94
C ALA A 85 14.23 -6.86 7.97
N ASP A 86 14.48 -7.53 6.84
CA ASP A 86 15.52 -8.55 6.71
C ASP A 86 16.92 -7.93 6.90
N TRP A 87 17.17 -6.72 6.38
CA TRP A 87 18.40 -5.97 6.62
C TRP A 87 18.59 -5.63 8.10
N VAL A 88 17.57 -5.09 8.78
CA VAL A 88 17.62 -4.77 10.22
C VAL A 88 17.92 -6.03 11.07
N GLU A 89 17.43 -7.20 10.65
CA GLU A 89 17.67 -8.47 11.35
C GLU A 89 18.97 -9.18 10.91
N SER A 90 19.71 -8.63 9.95
CA SER A 90 20.91 -9.25 9.39
C SER A 90 22.21 -8.89 10.12
N SER A 91 23.28 -9.63 9.81
CA SER A 91 24.64 -9.28 10.24
C SER A 91 25.18 -8.00 9.60
N SER A 92 24.54 -7.49 8.54
CA SER A 92 24.92 -6.24 7.87
C SER A 92 24.26 -5.01 8.51
N TRP A 93 23.38 -5.20 9.50
CA TRP A 93 22.78 -4.08 10.21
C TRP A 93 23.84 -3.31 11.00
N ASP A 94 23.87 -2.00 10.83
CA ASP A 94 24.86 -1.10 11.43
C ASP A 94 24.28 -0.25 12.58
N GLY A 95 23.07 -0.59 13.05
CA GLY A 95 22.38 0.14 14.11
C GLY A 95 21.53 1.33 13.63
N ARG A 96 21.62 1.72 12.34
CA ARG A 96 20.82 2.83 11.77
C ARG A 96 19.43 2.37 11.36
N TYR A 97 18.54 3.33 11.11
CA TYR A 97 17.21 3.05 10.58
C TYR A 97 17.23 2.67 9.11
N ALA A 98 16.26 1.85 8.70
CA ALA A 98 15.88 1.73 7.30
C ALA A 98 14.69 2.65 7.00
N VAL A 99 14.69 3.28 5.83
CA VAL A 99 13.57 4.06 5.30
C VAL A 99 13.03 3.35 4.07
N VAL A 100 11.76 2.93 4.15
CA VAL A 100 11.02 2.36 3.04
C VAL A 100 10.18 3.45 2.42
N VAL A 101 10.32 3.67 1.12
CA VAL A 101 9.48 4.61 0.38
C VAL A 101 8.67 3.83 -0.64
N CYS A 102 7.39 4.14 -0.76
CA CYS A 102 6.62 3.70 -1.90
C CYS A 102 5.83 4.88 -2.46
N GLY A 103 5.70 4.96 -3.77
CA GLY A 103 5.05 6.07 -4.44
C GLY A 103 4.66 5.68 -5.86
N ASP A 104 3.56 6.23 -6.34
CA ASP A 104 3.13 6.03 -7.73
C ASP A 104 2.12 7.09 -8.18
N ILE A 105 2.00 7.20 -9.50
CA ILE A 105 0.96 7.94 -10.21
C ILE A 105 0.18 6.94 -11.05
N ALA A 106 -1.01 6.57 -10.57
CA ALA A 106 -1.89 5.59 -11.21
C ALA A 106 -2.82 6.27 -12.22
N VAL A 107 -2.39 6.32 -13.47
CA VAL A 107 -3.13 6.87 -14.61
C VAL A 107 -3.55 5.78 -15.59
N TYR A 108 -4.70 5.97 -16.23
CA TYR A 108 -5.29 5.05 -17.20
C TYR A 108 -5.82 5.83 -18.40
N ALA A 109 -5.82 5.17 -19.56
CA ALA A 109 -6.49 5.67 -20.77
C ALA A 109 -7.98 5.97 -20.49
N THR A 110 -8.61 6.75 -21.38
CA THR A 110 -10.05 7.03 -21.27
C THR A 110 -10.85 5.72 -21.30
N GLY A 111 -11.84 5.60 -20.41
CA GLY A 111 -12.63 4.38 -20.25
C GLY A 111 -12.87 4.01 -18.79
N ASN A 112 -13.35 2.78 -18.57
CA ASN A 112 -13.85 2.33 -17.27
C ASN A 112 -12.81 2.24 -16.16
N ALA A 113 -11.51 2.18 -16.49
CA ALA A 113 -10.42 2.15 -15.51
C ALA A 113 -9.97 3.54 -15.04
N ARG A 114 -10.27 4.62 -15.79
CA ARG A 114 -9.86 5.98 -15.42
C ARG A 114 -10.35 6.40 -14.03
N PRO A 115 -11.60 6.12 -13.60
CA PRO A 115 -12.07 6.46 -12.25
C PRO A 115 -11.39 5.67 -11.12
N THR A 116 -10.61 4.63 -11.41
CA THR A 116 -9.88 3.84 -10.40
C THR A 116 -8.42 4.26 -10.25
N GLY A 117 -7.99 5.36 -10.89
CA GLY A 117 -6.66 5.95 -10.70
C GLY A 117 -6.47 6.58 -9.32
N GLY A 118 -5.35 7.29 -9.18
CA GLY A 118 -4.95 7.95 -7.95
C GLY A 118 -3.47 8.30 -7.97
N ALA A 119 -2.99 9.01 -6.95
CA ALA A 119 -1.57 9.30 -6.80
C ALA A 119 -1.22 9.50 -5.33
N GLY A 120 0.01 9.16 -4.96
CA GLY A 120 0.53 9.42 -3.63
C GLY A 120 1.82 8.69 -3.34
N ALA A 121 2.41 9.00 -2.19
CA ALA A 121 3.59 8.31 -1.66
C ALA A 121 3.50 8.17 -0.14
N VAL A 122 4.12 7.12 0.38
CA VAL A 122 4.26 6.83 1.82
C VAL A 122 5.73 6.55 2.10
N ALA A 123 6.26 7.15 3.16
CA ALA A 123 7.56 6.79 3.73
C ALA A 123 7.35 6.17 5.12
N MET A 124 8.02 5.06 5.39
CA MET A 124 7.97 4.32 6.64
C MET A 124 9.39 4.21 7.21
N LEU A 125 9.56 4.61 8.46
CA LEU A 125 10.78 4.37 9.22
C LEU A 125 10.71 2.97 9.85
N VAL A 126 11.74 2.16 9.63
CA VAL A 126 11.84 0.77 10.11
C VAL A 126 13.05 0.64 11.01
N GLY A 127 12.85 0.07 12.20
CA GLY A 127 13.89 -0.15 13.20
C GLY A 127 13.40 -1.06 14.35
N PRO A 128 14.27 -1.33 15.34
CA PRO A 128 13.91 -2.13 16.50
C PRO A 128 12.85 -1.44 17.37
N ASP A 129 12.21 -2.23 18.25
CA ASP A 129 11.25 -1.75 19.26
C ASP A 129 10.07 -0.92 18.70
N ALA A 130 9.67 -1.25 17.46
CA ALA A 130 8.61 -0.55 16.74
C ALA A 130 7.22 -0.74 17.39
N PRO A 131 6.36 0.29 17.39
CA PRO A 131 4.97 0.16 17.88
C PRO A 131 4.10 -0.76 17.01
N LEU A 132 4.50 -0.99 15.75
CA LEU A 132 3.90 -1.95 14.83
C LEU A 132 4.99 -2.93 14.40
N ALA A 133 5.11 -4.06 15.11
CA ALA A 133 6.13 -5.06 14.83
C ALA A 133 5.64 -6.05 13.77
N LEU A 134 6.45 -6.35 12.77
CA LEU A 134 6.19 -7.48 11.86
C LEU A 134 6.20 -8.79 12.66
N GLU A 135 5.16 -9.62 12.52
CA GLU A 135 5.16 -10.92 13.18
C GLU A 135 6.10 -11.89 12.44
N ARG A 136 7.18 -12.27 13.14
CA ARG A 136 8.29 -13.03 12.57
C ARG A 136 7.85 -14.37 11.98
N GLY A 137 8.34 -14.65 10.77
CA GLY A 137 8.05 -15.89 10.05
C GLY A 137 6.66 -15.98 9.43
N LEU A 138 5.77 -14.99 9.64
CA LEU A 138 4.38 -15.01 9.16
C LEU A 138 4.19 -14.26 7.83
N ARG A 139 5.01 -14.57 6.83
CA ARG A 139 4.84 -14.10 5.44
C ARG A 139 4.23 -15.22 4.57
N GLY A 140 2.94 -15.16 4.28
CA GLY A 140 2.26 -16.06 3.33
C GLY A 140 2.32 -15.49 1.92
N THR A 141 3.24 -15.98 1.09
CA THR A 141 3.57 -15.40 -0.22
C THR A 141 3.11 -16.30 -1.37
N HIS A 142 2.63 -15.70 -2.44
CA HIS A 142 2.33 -16.37 -3.70
C HIS A 142 2.80 -15.50 -4.88
N MET A 143 3.47 -16.12 -5.84
CA MET A 143 3.86 -15.52 -7.10
C MET A 143 3.53 -16.51 -8.21
N GLU A 144 3.09 -16.03 -9.36
CA GLU A 144 2.82 -16.82 -10.55
C GLU A 144 2.95 -15.96 -11.80
N HIS A 145 3.15 -16.57 -12.96
CA HIS A 145 3.21 -15.85 -14.23
C HIS A 145 1.80 -15.66 -14.81
N VAL A 146 1.37 -14.42 -14.97
CA VAL A 146 0.08 -14.02 -15.58
C VAL A 146 0.19 -12.67 -16.30
N TYR A 147 -0.77 -12.40 -17.19
CA TYR A 147 -0.89 -11.12 -17.92
C TYR A 147 -2.20 -10.41 -17.57
N ASP A 148 -2.48 -10.22 -16.28
CA ASP A 148 -3.71 -9.58 -15.82
C ASP A 148 -3.66 -8.04 -15.89
N PHE A 149 -2.50 -7.46 -15.60
CA PHE A 149 -2.17 -6.05 -15.79
C PHE A 149 -0.65 -5.92 -15.97
N TYR A 150 -0.23 -5.18 -16.99
CA TYR A 150 1.20 -4.98 -17.30
C TYR A 150 1.41 -3.73 -18.16
N LYS A 151 2.64 -3.19 -18.18
CA LYS A 151 3.03 -2.00 -18.96
C LYS A 151 4.08 -2.38 -20.01
N PRO A 152 3.66 -2.99 -21.15
CA PRO A 152 4.61 -3.44 -22.18
C PRO A 152 5.07 -2.28 -23.07
N ASP A 153 4.26 -1.24 -23.22
CA ASP A 153 4.59 -0.05 -24.00
C ASP A 153 5.37 0.94 -23.13
N LEU A 154 6.68 0.99 -23.35
CA LEU A 154 7.59 1.87 -22.61
C LEU A 154 7.42 3.36 -22.94
N ALA A 155 6.65 3.67 -23.99
CA ALA A 155 6.33 5.05 -24.36
C ALA A 155 4.96 5.49 -23.80
N SER A 156 4.21 4.64 -23.11
CA SER A 156 2.94 5.03 -22.51
C SER A 156 2.98 4.90 -20.99
N GLU A 157 2.40 5.86 -20.28
CA GLU A 157 2.11 5.69 -18.85
C GLU A 157 0.97 4.68 -18.60
N TYR A 158 0.18 4.38 -19.63
CA TYR A 158 -1.01 3.58 -19.51
C TYR A 158 -0.70 2.07 -19.56
N PRO A 159 -1.29 1.28 -18.65
CA PRO A 159 -1.15 -0.16 -18.67
C PRO A 159 -2.08 -0.84 -19.67
N VAL A 160 -1.70 -2.04 -20.12
CA VAL A 160 -2.61 -3.03 -20.68
C VAL A 160 -3.27 -3.77 -19.52
N VAL A 161 -4.59 -3.83 -19.51
CA VAL A 161 -5.38 -4.38 -18.40
C VAL A 161 -6.48 -5.31 -18.89
N ASP A 162 -6.47 -6.55 -18.41
CA ASP A 162 -7.65 -7.42 -18.44
C ASP A 162 -8.38 -7.29 -17.08
N GLY A 163 -9.45 -6.49 -17.08
CA GLY A 163 -10.19 -6.17 -15.86
C GLY A 163 -10.85 -7.38 -15.20
N GLN A 164 -11.27 -8.39 -15.97
CA GLN A 164 -11.87 -9.60 -15.41
C GLN A 164 -10.80 -10.53 -14.85
N LEU A 165 -9.70 -10.72 -15.60
CA LEU A 165 -8.59 -11.55 -15.17
C LEU A 165 -7.88 -10.98 -13.92
N SER A 166 -7.70 -9.65 -13.83
CA SER A 166 -7.07 -9.00 -12.66
C SER A 166 -7.84 -9.22 -11.37
N ILE A 167 -9.18 -9.19 -11.40
CA ILE A 167 -10.01 -9.51 -10.22
C ILE A 167 -9.85 -10.99 -9.83
N GLN A 168 -9.82 -11.91 -10.81
CA GLN A 168 -9.63 -13.34 -10.55
C GLN A 168 -8.23 -13.63 -9.97
N CYS A 169 -7.18 -13.01 -10.53
CA CYS A 169 -5.81 -13.13 -10.07
C CYS A 169 -5.65 -12.59 -8.64
N TYR A 170 -6.27 -11.45 -8.34
CA TYR A 170 -6.30 -10.89 -6.99
C TYR A 170 -6.92 -11.87 -5.97
N PHE A 171 -8.10 -12.43 -6.25
CA PHE A 171 -8.75 -13.38 -5.33
C PHE A 171 -7.99 -14.70 -5.23
N ARG A 172 -7.46 -15.23 -6.33
CA ARG A 172 -6.62 -16.43 -6.31
C ARG A 172 -5.39 -16.22 -5.45
N ALA A 173 -4.70 -15.09 -5.61
CA ALA A 173 -3.55 -14.75 -4.80
C ALA A 173 -3.91 -14.57 -3.32
N LEU A 174 -5.07 -13.98 -3.00
CA LEU A 174 -5.58 -13.88 -1.64
C LEU A 174 -5.79 -15.25 -1.01
N ASP A 175 -6.45 -16.18 -1.70
CA ASP A 175 -6.68 -17.54 -1.22
C ASP A 175 -5.34 -18.26 -0.92
N ARG A 176 -4.38 -18.18 -1.85
CA ARG A 176 -3.04 -18.82 -1.69
C ARG A 176 -2.23 -18.19 -0.56
N CYS A 177 -2.20 -16.87 -0.47
CA CYS A 177 -1.49 -16.16 0.58
C CYS A 177 -2.10 -16.43 1.95
N TYR A 178 -3.43 -16.41 2.06
CA TYR A 178 -4.13 -16.66 3.33
C TYR A 178 -3.94 -18.11 3.80
N ALA A 179 -4.07 -19.10 2.91
CA ALA A 179 -3.79 -20.49 3.25
C ALA A 179 -2.35 -20.70 3.74
N THR A 180 -1.38 -20.05 3.09
CA THR A 180 0.03 -20.12 3.49
C THR A 180 0.28 -19.44 4.84
N TYR A 181 -0.31 -18.26 5.06
CA TYR A 181 -0.24 -17.56 6.33
C TYR A 181 -0.82 -18.41 7.47
N ARG A 182 -2.03 -18.98 7.28
CA ARG A 182 -2.69 -19.85 8.25
C ARG A 182 -1.83 -21.05 8.62
N LYS A 183 -1.30 -21.75 7.63
CA LYS A 183 -0.37 -22.87 7.86
C LYS A 183 0.83 -22.47 8.72
N LYS A 184 1.42 -21.30 8.46
CA LYS A 184 2.59 -20.80 9.20
C LYS A 184 2.26 -20.46 10.65
N ILE A 185 1.18 -19.71 10.89
CA ILE A 185 0.79 -19.32 12.24
C ILE A 185 0.29 -20.51 13.06
N GLU A 186 -0.48 -21.41 12.46
CA GLU A 186 -0.96 -22.64 13.11
C GLU A 186 0.22 -23.55 13.49
N SER A 187 1.26 -23.64 12.64
CA SER A 187 2.49 -24.37 12.99
C SER A 187 3.25 -23.72 14.17
N GLN A 188 3.30 -22.39 14.25
CA GLN A 188 3.89 -21.70 15.39
C GLN A 188 3.08 -21.94 16.67
N TRP A 189 1.74 -21.87 16.61
CA TRP A 189 0.86 -22.17 17.73
C TRP A 189 0.99 -23.62 18.21
N GLN A 190 1.07 -24.58 17.29
CA GLN A 190 1.26 -25.98 17.64
C GLN A 190 2.57 -26.19 18.42
N LYS A 191 3.66 -25.54 18.00
CA LYS A 191 4.95 -25.55 18.75
C LYS A 191 4.83 -24.91 20.12
N ALA A 192 3.91 -23.96 20.30
CA ALA A 192 3.59 -23.33 21.58
C ALA A 192 2.50 -24.07 22.38
N GLY A 193 2.10 -25.28 21.97
CA GLY A 193 1.09 -26.09 22.67
C GLY A 193 -0.37 -25.68 22.43
N VAL A 194 -0.64 -24.83 21.43
CA VAL A 194 -1.99 -24.38 21.07
C VAL A 194 -2.41 -25.03 19.74
N SER A 195 -3.48 -25.83 19.76
CA SER A 195 -4.00 -26.54 18.59
C SER A 195 -5.40 -26.04 18.23
N ARG A 196 -5.47 -25.06 17.33
CA ARG A 196 -6.73 -24.55 16.75
C ARG A 196 -6.47 -23.94 15.36
N PRO A 197 -7.48 -23.90 14.47
CA PRO A 197 -7.35 -23.22 13.20
C PRO A 197 -7.24 -21.70 13.40
N CYS A 198 -6.51 -21.04 12.49
CA CYS A 198 -6.53 -19.59 12.33
C CYS A 198 -7.73 -19.20 11.46
N SER A 199 -8.40 -18.11 11.82
CA SER A 199 -9.54 -17.55 11.09
C SER A 199 -9.53 -16.00 11.11
N LEU A 200 -10.50 -15.36 10.47
CA LEU A 200 -10.73 -13.91 10.54
C LEU A 200 -10.94 -13.40 11.97
N GLN A 201 -11.29 -14.26 12.93
CA GLN A 201 -11.41 -13.87 14.34
C GLN A 201 -10.04 -13.57 14.98
N ASP A 202 -8.96 -14.09 14.42
CA ASP A 202 -7.59 -13.91 14.92
C ASP A 202 -6.95 -12.58 14.54
N PHE A 203 -7.63 -11.80 13.69
CA PHE A 203 -7.24 -10.47 13.28
C PHE A 203 -8.22 -9.47 13.86
N GLN A 204 -7.73 -8.49 14.62
CA GLN A 204 -8.58 -7.37 15.05
C GLN A 204 -8.84 -6.44 13.87
N PHE A 205 -7.86 -6.28 12.98
CA PHE A 205 -7.98 -5.49 11.76
C PHE A 205 -7.43 -6.25 10.55
N MET A 206 -8.02 -6.03 9.39
CA MET A 206 -7.56 -6.56 8.11
C MET A 206 -7.50 -5.42 7.08
N ILE A 207 -6.31 -5.15 6.56
CA ILE A 207 -6.06 -4.15 5.52
C ILE A 207 -5.59 -4.82 4.23
N PHE A 208 -5.89 -4.18 3.11
CA PHE A 208 -5.67 -4.74 1.77
C PHE A 208 -5.06 -3.69 0.85
N HIS A 209 -4.30 -4.13 -0.14
CA HIS A 209 -4.13 -3.34 -1.36
C HIS A 209 -5.53 -2.99 -1.90
N THR A 210 -5.77 -1.70 -2.16
CA THR A 210 -7.10 -1.20 -2.50
C THR A 210 -7.09 -0.53 -3.87
N PRO A 211 -7.32 -1.29 -4.96
CA PRO A 211 -7.61 -0.72 -6.28
C PRO A 211 -8.89 0.12 -6.25
N PHE A 212 -9.92 -0.39 -5.58
CA PHE A 212 -11.15 0.31 -5.28
C PHE A 212 -11.88 -0.35 -4.11
N CYS A 213 -12.65 0.42 -3.34
CA CYS A 213 -13.22 -0.03 -2.07
C CYS A 213 -14.13 -1.27 -2.19
N LYS A 214 -14.85 -1.41 -3.31
CA LYS A 214 -15.75 -2.56 -3.51
C LYS A 214 -15.00 -3.89 -3.61
N LEU A 215 -13.80 -3.91 -4.18
CA LEU A 215 -12.98 -5.12 -4.24
C LEU A 215 -12.56 -5.57 -2.83
N VAL A 216 -12.24 -4.62 -1.95
CA VAL A 216 -11.84 -4.92 -0.57
C VAL A 216 -12.98 -5.50 0.25
N GLN A 217 -14.21 -4.98 0.09
CA GLN A 217 -15.38 -5.58 0.72
C GLN A 217 -15.57 -7.05 0.30
N LYS A 218 -15.40 -7.34 -1.00
CA LYS A 218 -15.42 -8.72 -1.51
C LYS A 218 -14.25 -9.56 -1.02
N SER A 219 -13.08 -8.94 -0.80
CA SER A 219 -11.87 -9.62 -0.33
C SER A 219 -12.04 -10.15 1.08
N LEU A 220 -12.62 -9.37 1.99
CA LEU A 220 -12.92 -9.86 3.35
C LEU A 220 -13.99 -10.97 3.32
N ALA A 221 -15.02 -10.82 2.48
CA ALA A 221 -16.02 -11.87 2.25
C ALA A 221 -15.37 -13.16 1.71
N ARG A 222 -14.38 -13.04 0.83
CA ARG A 222 -13.60 -14.15 0.29
C ARG A 222 -12.77 -14.85 1.38
N MET A 223 -12.19 -14.12 2.31
CA MET A 223 -11.53 -14.71 3.48
C MET A 223 -12.52 -15.47 4.37
N LEU A 224 -13.74 -14.96 4.54
CA LEU A 224 -14.79 -15.67 5.28
C LEU A 224 -15.21 -16.97 4.58
N LEU A 225 -15.24 -17.00 3.23
CA LEU A 225 -15.43 -18.24 2.46
C LEU A 225 -14.29 -19.23 2.71
N ASN A 226 -13.04 -18.79 2.76
CA ASN A 226 -11.90 -19.65 3.09
C ASN A 226 -12.03 -20.24 4.51
N ASP A 227 -12.48 -19.43 5.48
CA ASP A 227 -12.71 -19.91 6.85
C ASP A 227 -13.86 -20.91 6.91
N PHE A 228 -14.97 -20.63 6.21
CA PHE A 228 -16.13 -21.50 6.12
C PHE A 228 -15.78 -22.88 5.54
N LEU A 229 -15.06 -22.90 4.41
CA LEU A 229 -14.68 -24.14 3.74
C LEU A 229 -13.67 -24.94 4.57
N ALA A 230 -12.76 -24.27 5.28
CA ALA A 230 -11.77 -24.91 6.13
C ALA A 230 -12.27 -25.31 7.53
N SER A 231 -13.44 -24.82 7.95
CA SER A 231 -13.97 -25.13 9.27
C SER A 231 -14.52 -26.56 9.34
N PRO A 232 -14.05 -27.41 10.28
CA PRO A 232 -14.59 -28.76 10.46
C PRO A 232 -15.99 -28.75 11.10
N GLN A 233 -16.35 -27.69 11.83
CA GLN A 233 -17.68 -27.46 12.38
C GLN A 233 -18.20 -26.13 11.87
N ARG A 234 -19.20 -26.17 10.99
CA ARG A 234 -19.83 -24.99 10.40
C ARG A 234 -21.11 -24.71 11.19
N ASP A 235 -21.13 -23.64 11.96
CA ASP A 235 -22.34 -23.16 12.64
C ASP A 235 -23.24 -22.49 11.60
N THR A 236 -23.93 -23.32 10.82
CA THR A 236 -24.80 -22.87 9.73
C THR A 236 -26.25 -22.69 10.15
N GLU A 237 -26.61 -23.25 11.30
CA GLU A 237 -27.96 -23.15 11.88
C GLU A 237 -28.13 -21.90 12.75
N SER A 238 -27.04 -21.45 13.39
CA SER A 238 -26.95 -20.21 14.15
C SER A 238 -25.58 -19.57 13.94
N GLY A 239 -25.39 -18.27 14.19
CA GLY A 239 -24.04 -17.68 14.21
C GLY A 239 -23.48 -17.24 12.84
N LEU A 240 -22.15 -17.29 12.70
CA LEU A 240 -21.44 -16.58 11.63
C LEU A 240 -21.70 -17.12 10.22
N TYR A 241 -22.02 -18.41 10.09
CA TYR A 241 -22.27 -19.07 8.81
C TYR A 241 -23.75 -19.37 8.56
N GLU A 242 -24.64 -18.71 9.31
CA GLU A 242 -26.09 -18.88 9.18
C GLU A 242 -26.55 -18.68 7.72
N GLY A 243 -27.24 -19.69 7.19
CA GLY A 243 -27.78 -19.66 5.82
C GLY A 243 -26.76 -19.93 4.70
N LEU A 244 -25.54 -20.36 5.01
CA LEU A 244 -24.49 -20.66 4.03
C LEU A 244 -24.35 -22.17 3.70
N GLN A 245 -25.26 -23.03 4.17
CA GLN A 245 -25.19 -24.50 3.98
C GLN A 245 -25.02 -24.90 2.52
N GLY A 246 -25.74 -24.21 1.61
CA GLY A 246 -25.74 -24.49 0.18
C GLY A 246 -24.40 -24.25 -0.53
N PHE A 247 -23.43 -23.64 0.15
CA PHE A 247 -22.09 -23.39 -0.39
C PHE A 247 -21.03 -24.36 0.16
N SER A 248 -21.42 -25.41 0.90
CA SER A 248 -20.50 -26.32 1.60
C SER A 248 -19.50 -27.06 0.72
N ASP A 249 -19.85 -27.30 -0.55
CA ASP A 249 -19.09 -28.11 -1.50
C ASP A 249 -18.51 -27.29 -2.65
N VAL A 250 -18.62 -25.95 -2.61
CA VAL A 250 -18.06 -25.10 -3.66
C VAL A 250 -16.54 -25.11 -3.59
N LYS A 251 -15.89 -25.04 -4.76
CA LYS A 251 -14.45 -24.83 -4.84
C LYS A 251 -14.12 -23.36 -4.99
N LEU A 252 -13.03 -22.92 -4.35
CA LEU A 252 -12.57 -21.54 -4.42
C LEU A 252 -12.35 -21.12 -5.89
N GLU A 253 -11.67 -21.94 -6.67
CA GLU A 253 -11.35 -21.66 -8.08
C GLU A 253 -12.56 -21.51 -9.00
N GLU A 254 -13.70 -22.09 -8.66
CA GLU A 254 -14.94 -22.05 -9.45
C GLU A 254 -15.81 -20.84 -9.07
N THR A 255 -15.46 -20.09 -8.01
CA THR A 255 -16.34 -19.07 -7.41
C THR A 255 -15.89 -17.63 -7.61
N TYR A 256 -14.75 -17.36 -8.27
CA TYR A 256 -14.23 -15.99 -8.45
C TYR A 256 -15.21 -15.04 -9.17
N ALA A 257 -16.05 -15.59 -10.05
CA ALA A 257 -17.07 -14.84 -10.80
C ALA A 257 -18.50 -15.11 -10.29
N SER A 258 -18.68 -15.95 -9.26
CA SER A 258 -20.00 -16.35 -8.77
C SER A 258 -20.66 -15.21 -7.99
N LYS A 259 -21.68 -14.58 -8.59
CA LYS A 259 -22.46 -13.52 -7.95
C LYS A 259 -23.24 -14.00 -6.73
N GLU A 260 -23.61 -15.27 -6.69
CA GLU A 260 -24.37 -15.88 -5.59
C GLU A 260 -23.50 -16.01 -4.34
N VAL A 261 -22.30 -16.61 -4.50
CA VAL A 261 -21.30 -16.70 -3.43
C VAL A 261 -20.89 -15.30 -2.98
N ASP A 262 -20.60 -14.39 -3.91
CA ASP A 262 -20.23 -13.01 -3.60
C ASP A 262 -21.28 -12.32 -2.72
N LYS A 263 -22.57 -12.44 -3.07
CA LYS A 263 -23.67 -11.80 -2.33
C LYS A 263 -23.83 -12.42 -0.93
N ALA A 264 -23.82 -13.75 -0.86
CA ALA A 264 -24.03 -14.47 0.40
C ALA A 264 -22.92 -14.15 1.41
N PHE A 265 -21.65 -14.24 1.00
CA PHE A 265 -20.52 -14.01 1.90
C PHE A 265 -20.32 -12.53 2.23
N GLN A 266 -20.64 -11.58 1.33
CA GLN A 266 -20.64 -10.16 1.68
C GLN A 266 -21.70 -9.82 2.73
N LYS A 267 -22.87 -10.46 2.66
CA LYS A 267 -23.91 -10.31 3.69
C LYS A 267 -23.43 -10.88 5.02
N ALA A 268 -22.91 -12.11 5.03
CA ALA A 268 -22.42 -12.77 6.23
C ALA A 268 -21.22 -12.03 6.87
N SER A 269 -20.33 -11.46 6.05
CA SER A 269 -19.14 -10.73 6.52
C SER A 269 -19.37 -9.25 6.79
N GLN A 270 -20.61 -8.74 6.71
CA GLN A 270 -20.86 -7.30 6.72
C GLN A 270 -20.37 -6.62 8.01
N GLU A 271 -20.64 -7.23 9.17
CA GLU A 271 -20.22 -6.69 10.46
C GLU A 271 -18.71 -6.81 10.66
N LEU A 272 -18.12 -7.95 10.25
CA LEU A 272 -16.65 -8.11 10.24
C LEU A 272 -15.99 -7.04 9.38
N PHE A 273 -16.57 -6.71 8.22
CA PHE A 273 -16.06 -5.65 7.34
C PHE A 273 -16.13 -4.29 8.01
N ARG A 274 -17.27 -3.95 8.62
CA ARG A 274 -17.48 -2.68 9.32
C ARG A 274 -16.45 -2.49 10.43
N GLN A 275 -16.17 -3.53 11.21
CA GLN A 275 -15.25 -3.46 12.35
C GLN A 275 -13.78 -3.55 11.95
N LYS A 276 -13.41 -4.50 11.09
CA LYS A 276 -12.01 -4.89 10.87
C LYS A 276 -11.35 -4.18 9.69
N THR A 277 -12.13 -3.68 8.72
CA THR A 277 -11.57 -3.25 7.42
C THR A 277 -12.09 -1.89 6.96
N GLN A 278 -13.36 -1.56 7.14
CA GLN A 278 -13.94 -0.31 6.67
C GLN A 278 -13.18 0.96 7.12
N PRO A 279 -12.70 1.08 8.37
CA PRO A 279 -11.91 2.25 8.79
C PRO A 279 -10.62 2.44 7.99
N SER A 280 -10.03 1.36 7.47
CA SER A 280 -8.82 1.42 6.65
C SER A 280 -9.06 2.00 5.25
N LEU A 281 -10.31 2.10 4.80
CA LEU A 281 -10.63 2.56 3.44
C LEU A 281 -10.78 4.08 3.32
N PHE A 282 -10.62 4.82 4.41
CA PHE A 282 -10.88 6.27 4.45
C PHE A 282 -10.08 7.05 3.39
N LEU A 283 -8.76 6.81 3.29
CA LEU A 283 -7.92 7.44 2.28
C LEU A 283 -8.26 6.95 0.87
N SER A 284 -8.39 5.65 0.67
CA SER A 284 -8.66 5.07 -0.66
C SER A 284 -10.00 5.57 -1.25
N ALA A 285 -11.05 5.71 -0.44
CA ALA A 285 -12.33 6.26 -0.87
C ALA A 285 -12.24 7.73 -1.30
N ARG A 286 -11.28 8.48 -0.74
CA ARG A 286 -11.12 9.92 -0.95
C ARG A 286 -9.97 10.29 -1.90
N ASN A 287 -9.08 9.35 -2.21
CA ASN A 287 -7.88 9.58 -3.03
C ASN A 287 -7.77 8.62 -4.23
N GLY A 288 -8.38 7.44 -4.20
CA GLY A 288 -8.27 6.44 -5.27
C GLY A 288 -7.12 5.47 -5.07
N ASN A 289 -6.76 4.74 -6.13
CA ASN A 289 -5.68 3.77 -6.11
C ASN A 289 -4.33 4.47 -6.21
N MET A 290 -3.48 4.30 -5.21
CA MET A 290 -2.12 4.83 -5.25
C MET A 290 -1.10 3.81 -5.75
N TYR A 291 -1.49 2.60 -6.20
CA TYR A 291 -0.59 1.48 -6.48
C TYR A 291 0.22 1.02 -5.25
N THR A 292 1.56 1.06 -5.28
CA THR A 292 2.42 0.51 -4.20
C THR A 292 2.14 1.06 -2.80
N PRO A 293 1.79 2.34 -2.58
CA PRO A 293 1.44 2.88 -1.28
C PRO A 293 0.01 2.56 -0.87
N SER A 294 -0.83 1.95 -1.72
CA SER A 294 -2.27 1.79 -1.45
C SER A 294 -2.56 1.04 -0.13
N VAL A 295 -1.88 -0.10 0.11
CA VAL A 295 -2.05 -0.85 1.36
C VAL A 295 -1.53 -0.08 2.57
N TYR A 296 -0.48 0.72 2.40
CA TYR A 296 0.10 1.55 3.46
C TYR A 296 -0.73 2.82 3.73
N GLY A 297 -1.43 3.32 2.73
CA GLY A 297 -2.48 4.32 2.88
C GLY A 297 -3.68 3.78 3.64
N CYS A 298 -3.97 2.48 3.51
CA CYS A 298 -4.98 1.81 4.34
C CYS A 298 -4.52 1.66 5.79
N LEU A 299 -3.23 1.35 6.01
CA LEU A 299 -2.64 1.37 7.35
C LEU A 299 -2.72 2.78 7.97
N ALA A 300 -2.35 3.81 7.22
CA ALA A 300 -2.44 5.19 7.68
C ALA A 300 -3.87 5.60 8.03
N SER A 301 -4.85 5.17 7.23
CA SER A 301 -6.28 5.39 7.51
C SER A 301 -6.71 4.68 8.80
N LEU A 302 -6.31 3.42 8.98
CA LEU A 302 -6.63 2.67 10.19
C LEU A 302 -6.11 3.39 11.45
N LEU A 303 -4.84 3.84 11.40
CA LEU A 303 -4.19 4.59 12.48
C LEU A 303 -4.86 5.94 12.75
N ALA A 304 -5.29 6.65 11.71
CA ALA A 304 -5.98 7.93 11.85
C ALA A 304 -7.40 7.81 12.43
N GLN A 305 -8.02 6.63 12.34
CA GLN A 305 -9.42 6.39 12.74
C GLN A 305 -9.56 5.75 14.12
N HIS A 306 -8.45 5.45 14.81
CA HIS A 306 -8.46 4.79 16.12
C HIS A 306 -7.47 5.44 17.08
N SER A 307 -7.78 5.41 18.36
CA SER A 307 -6.81 5.78 19.40
C SER A 307 -5.76 4.68 19.59
N ALA A 308 -4.61 5.05 20.18
CA ALA A 308 -3.58 4.09 20.56
C ALA A 308 -4.12 2.98 21.47
N GLN A 309 -5.08 3.29 22.35
CA GLN A 309 -5.69 2.32 23.27
C GLN A 309 -6.57 1.31 22.53
N GLN A 310 -7.31 1.74 21.50
CA GLN A 310 -8.12 0.84 20.68
C GLN A 310 -7.26 -0.12 19.84
N LEU A 311 -6.05 0.31 19.47
CA LEU A 311 -5.11 -0.48 18.68
C LEU A 311 -4.21 -1.39 19.53
N ALA A 312 -4.02 -1.07 20.81
CA ALA A 312 -3.03 -1.73 21.66
C ALA A 312 -3.18 -3.26 21.68
N GLY A 313 -2.09 -3.99 21.46
CA GLY A 313 -2.07 -5.45 21.49
C GLY A 313 -2.78 -6.14 20.33
N SER A 314 -3.39 -5.39 19.41
CA SER A 314 -4.12 -5.94 18.28
C SER A 314 -3.20 -6.60 17.25
N ARG A 315 -3.75 -7.54 16.48
CA ARG A 315 -3.13 -8.05 15.24
C ARG A 315 -3.80 -7.39 14.03
N ILE A 316 -2.98 -6.78 13.19
CA ILE A 316 -3.39 -6.22 11.90
C ILE A 316 -2.88 -7.15 10.81
N GLY A 317 -3.78 -7.85 10.11
CA GLY A 317 -3.40 -8.60 8.93
C GLY A 317 -3.33 -7.67 7.71
N VAL A 318 -2.36 -7.92 6.84
CA VAL A 318 -2.02 -7.07 5.70
C VAL A 318 -1.94 -7.95 4.46
N PHE A 319 -2.79 -7.69 3.47
CA PHE A 319 -2.68 -8.33 2.15
C PHE A 319 -2.18 -7.33 1.11
N SER A 320 -0.97 -7.56 0.59
CA SER A 320 -0.40 -6.80 -0.52
C SER A 320 -0.42 -7.62 -1.79
N TYR A 321 -0.78 -6.97 -2.90
CA TYR A 321 -0.91 -7.58 -4.21
C TYR A 321 -0.31 -6.64 -5.26
N GLY A 322 0.36 -7.20 -6.25
CA GLY A 322 0.72 -6.54 -7.51
C GLY A 322 0.55 -7.52 -8.66
N SER A 323 -0.07 -7.08 -9.74
CA SER A 323 -0.29 -7.86 -10.96
C SER A 323 1.01 -8.38 -11.61
N GLY A 324 0.88 -9.41 -12.44
CA GLY A 324 2.00 -10.11 -13.08
C GLY A 324 2.29 -11.57 -12.65
N LEU A 325 2.08 -12.04 -11.41
CA LEU A 325 1.71 -11.39 -10.17
C LEU A 325 2.65 -11.77 -9.02
N ALA A 326 2.71 -10.88 -8.02
CA ALA A 326 3.32 -11.13 -6.73
C ALA A 326 2.40 -10.65 -5.60
N ALA A 327 2.21 -11.48 -4.58
CA ALA A 327 1.36 -11.17 -3.45
C ALA A 327 1.92 -11.71 -2.14
N SER A 328 1.58 -11.06 -1.04
CA SER A 328 1.85 -11.58 0.30
C SER A 328 0.78 -11.15 1.28
N MET A 329 0.34 -12.11 2.11
CA MET A 329 -0.34 -11.83 3.36
C MET A 329 0.65 -11.93 4.51
N PHE A 330 0.72 -10.90 5.34
CA PHE A 330 1.53 -10.88 6.55
C PHE A 330 0.76 -10.17 7.66
N SER A 331 1.36 -10.03 8.84
CA SER A 331 0.71 -9.35 9.95
C SER A 331 1.66 -8.48 10.76
N LEU A 332 1.05 -7.47 11.37
CA LEU A 332 1.68 -6.57 12.33
C LEU A 332 1.06 -6.83 13.71
N LYS A 333 1.92 -6.93 14.73
CA LYS A 333 1.53 -6.93 16.13
C LYS A 333 1.69 -5.52 16.68
N VAL A 334 0.60 -4.94 17.17
CA VAL A 334 0.62 -3.62 17.78
C VAL A 334 1.13 -3.73 19.22
N SER A 335 2.00 -2.79 19.62
CA SER A 335 2.50 -2.69 20.99
C SER A 335 1.35 -2.57 22.00
N GLN A 336 1.53 -3.15 23.18
CA GLN A 336 0.60 -2.97 24.31
C GLN A 336 0.72 -1.57 24.93
N ASN A 337 1.86 -0.90 24.76
CA ASN A 337 2.11 0.41 25.36
C ASN A 337 1.41 1.53 24.59
N SER A 338 0.22 1.90 25.06
CA SER A 338 -0.61 3.00 24.55
C SER A 338 -0.63 4.23 25.47
N ALA A 339 0.35 4.35 26.37
CA ALA A 339 0.46 5.50 27.25
C ALA A 339 0.77 6.80 26.46
N PRO A 340 0.39 7.98 26.98
CA PRO A 340 0.77 9.26 26.37
C PRO A 340 2.29 9.35 26.13
N GLY A 341 2.70 9.76 24.93
CA GLY A 341 4.11 9.87 24.54
C GLY A 341 4.79 8.53 24.18
N SER A 342 4.07 7.39 24.25
CA SER A 342 4.60 6.11 23.78
C SER A 342 4.85 6.13 22.27
N PRO A 343 5.68 5.22 21.73
CA PRO A 343 5.88 5.12 20.29
C PRO A 343 4.57 4.91 19.51
N LEU A 344 3.60 4.18 20.08
CA LEU A 344 2.30 3.96 19.45
C LEU A 344 1.46 5.23 19.43
N GLU A 345 1.41 5.96 20.54
CA GLU A 345 0.67 7.23 20.61
C GLU A 345 1.26 8.26 19.64
N LYS A 346 2.59 8.42 19.60
CA LYS A 346 3.25 9.30 18.62
C LYS A 346 2.92 8.95 17.17
N LEU A 347 2.92 7.66 16.84
CA LEU A 347 2.58 7.18 15.49
C LEU A 347 1.13 7.52 15.14
N VAL A 348 0.18 7.20 16.01
CA VAL A 348 -1.25 7.49 15.83
C VAL A 348 -1.49 9.00 15.70
N SER A 349 -0.94 9.78 16.63
CA SER A 349 -1.08 11.24 16.66
C SER A 349 -0.50 11.90 15.40
N SER A 350 0.56 11.35 14.80
CA SER A 350 1.17 11.85 13.55
C SER A 350 0.27 11.78 12.31
N LEU A 351 -0.87 11.07 12.40
CA LEU A 351 -1.84 10.84 11.34
C LEU A 351 -3.25 11.33 11.69
N SER A 352 -3.46 11.87 12.90
CA SER A 352 -4.76 12.35 13.38
C SER A 352 -5.38 13.45 12.52
N ASP A 353 -4.54 14.21 11.79
CA ASP A 353 -4.96 15.28 10.89
C ASP A 353 -5.28 14.81 9.46
N LEU A 354 -5.24 13.50 9.18
CA LEU A 354 -5.45 12.95 7.84
C LEU A 354 -6.77 13.41 7.21
N GLY A 355 -7.85 13.48 8.01
CA GLY A 355 -9.14 14.00 7.55
C GLY A 355 -9.04 15.45 7.07
N ALA A 356 -8.51 16.33 7.93
CA ALA A 356 -8.33 17.75 7.63
C ALA A 356 -7.44 17.98 6.39
N ARG A 357 -6.35 17.21 6.25
CA ARG A 357 -5.46 17.26 5.07
C ARG A 357 -6.16 16.84 3.77
N LEU A 358 -7.10 15.90 3.84
CA LEU A 358 -7.88 15.50 2.67
C LEU A 358 -8.97 16.51 2.32
N ASP A 359 -9.54 17.19 3.33
CA ASP A 359 -10.52 18.27 3.17
C ASP A 359 -9.91 19.57 2.66
N SER A 360 -8.62 19.82 2.94
CA SER A 360 -7.90 21.01 2.46
C SER A 360 -7.49 20.95 0.99
N ARG A 361 -7.82 19.88 0.26
CA ARG A 361 -7.52 19.74 -1.18
C ARG A 361 -8.46 20.60 -2.02
N LYS A 362 -7.96 21.08 -3.15
CA LYS A 362 -8.76 21.76 -4.18
C LYS A 362 -9.55 20.74 -5.01
N ARG A 363 -10.86 20.95 -5.15
CA ARG A 363 -11.68 20.19 -6.09
C ARG A 363 -11.54 20.80 -7.48
N VAL A 364 -11.17 19.98 -8.45
CA VAL A 364 -11.06 20.35 -9.87
C VAL A 364 -12.26 19.77 -10.64
N PRO A 365 -12.94 20.55 -11.51
CA PRO A 365 -14.00 20.03 -12.38
C PRO A 365 -13.51 18.91 -13.32
N PRO A 366 -14.37 17.95 -13.71
CA PRO A 366 -13.98 16.85 -14.58
C PRO A 366 -13.37 17.28 -15.92
N GLU A 367 -13.81 18.39 -16.49
CA GLU A 367 -13.32 18.94 -17.75
C GLU A 367 -11.86 19.41 -17.61
N GLU A 368 -11.57 20.22 -16.58
CA GLU A 368 -10.21 20.68 -16.27
C GLU A 368 -9.29 19.51 -15.89
N PHE A 369 -9.81 18.50 -15.18
CA PHE A 369 -9.07 17.26 -14.93
C PHE A 369 -8.68 16.55 -16.25
N ALA A 370 -9.61 16.45 -17.20
CA ALA A 370 -9.34 15.81 -18.49
C ALA A 370 -8.26 16.56 -19.28
N GLU A 371 -8.31 17.90 -19.27
CA GLU A 371 -7.29 18.76 -19.88
C GLU A 371 -5.92 18.55 -19.24
N ILE A 372 -5.83 18.52 -17.90
CA ILE A 372 -4.57 18.29 -17.18
C ILE A 372 -3.99 16.89 -17.51
N MET A 373 -4.85 15.87 -17.61
CA MET A 373 -4.42 14.52 -18.00
C MET A 373 -3.93 14.47 -19.45
N GLN A 374 -4.57 15.21 -20.37
CA GLN A 374 -4.09 15.32 -21.75
C GLN A 374 -2.72 16.00 -21.81
N VAL A 375 -2.53 17.12 -21.09
CA VAL A 375 -1.24 17.80 -21.01
C VAL A 375 -0.15 16.88 -20.46
N ARG A 376 -0.47 16.06 -19.44
CA ARG A 376 0.47 15.07 -18.90
C ARG A 376 0.88 14.05 -19.95
N GLU A 377 -0.07 13.51 -20.71
CA GLU A 377 0.20 12.57 -21.81
C GLU A 377 1.09 13.20 -22.88
N ASP A 378 0.74 14.41 -23.33
CA ASP A 378 1.46 15.13 -24.39
C ASP A 378 2.89 15.51 -23.97
N THR A 379 3.13 15.72 -22.67
CA THR A 379 4.43 16.17 -22.13
C THR A 379 5.29 15.04 -21.56
N HIS A 380 4.78 13.79 -21.51
CA HIS A 380 5.45 12.68 -20.83
C HIS A 380 6.90 12.44 -21.32
N HIS A 381 7.14 12.59 -22.62
CA HIS A 381 8.47 12.43 -23.26
C HIS A 381 9.17 13.74 -23.62
N LEU A 382 8.57 14.88 -23.31
CA LEU A 382 9.09 16.17 -23.76
C LEU A 382 10.37 16.51 -22.99
N VAL A 383 11.35 17.03 -23.72
CA VAL A 383 12.62 17.54 -23.16
C VAL A 383 12.70 19.05 -23.34
N ASN A 384 13.63 19.70 -22.64
CA ASN A 384 13.84 21.15 -22.68
C ASN A 384 12.54 21.95 -22.42
N HIS A 385 11.83 21.61 -21.34
CA HIS A 385 10.57 22.25 -20.98
C HIS A 385 10.44 22.45 -19.46
N THR A 386 9.56 23.37 -19.07
CA THR A 386 9.08 23.52 -17.70
C THR A 386 7.72 22.82 -17.59
N PRO A 387 7.59 21.78 -16.75
CA PRO A 387 6.33 21.05 -16.66
C PRO A 387 5.16 21.92 -16.20
N HIS A 388 3.99 21.64 -16.77
CA HIS A 388 2.76 22.39 -16.48
C HIS A 388 2.23 22.13 -15.06
N GLY A 389 1.81 23.21 -14.40
CA GLY A 389 1.04 23.18 -13.15
C GLY A 389 1.35 24.39 -12.25
N ALA A 390 0.34 24.90 -11.55
CA ALA A 390 0.49 26.08 -10.69
C ALA A 390 1.18 25.70 -9.36
N LYS A 391 2.31 26.34 -9.05
CA LYS A 391 3.04 26.12 -7.78
C LYS A 391 2.18 26.37 -6.54
N GLU A 392 1.15 27.21 -6.67
CA GLU A 392 0.31 27.64 -5.55
C GLU A 392 -0.78 26.62 -5.22
N ASP A 393 -1.02 25.67 -6.12
CA ASP A 393 -1.90 24.53 -5.88
C ASP A 393 -1.19 23.39 -5.11
N LEU A 394 0.14 23.44 -4.98
CA LEU A 394 0.93 22.46 -4.22
C LEU A 394 0.82 22.72 -2.71
N PHE A 395 0.83 21.67 -1.89
CA PHE A 395 0.94 21.84 -0.43
C PHE A 395 2.30 22.44 -0.02
N PRO A 396 2.38 23.16 1.11
CA PRO A 396 3.66 23.67 1.60
C PRO A 396 4.64 22.53 1.86
N GLY A 397 5.91 22.73 1.50
CA GLY A 397 6.95 21.71 1.60
C GLY A 397 6.96 20.65 0.50
N THR A 398 6.06 20.70 -0.49
CA THR A 398 6.05 19.77 -1.63
C THR A 398 7.19 20.06 -2.61
N TRP A 399 7.91 19.01 -3.01
CA TRP A 399 8.84 19.04 -4.13
C TRP A 399 8.12 18.93 -5.46
N TYR A 400 8.59 19.67 -6.45
CA TYR A 400 8.06 19.68 -7.81
C TYR A 400 9.20 19.78 -8.83
N ILE A 401 8.91 19.43 -10.08
CA ILE A 401 9.86 19.53 -11.19
C ILE A 401 9.96 21.01 -11.60
N GLU A 402 11.14 21.59 -11.46
CA GLU A 402 11.42 22.95 -11.94
C GLU A 402 11.66 22.97 -13.45
N GLN A 403 12.41 21.99 -13.96
CA GLN A 403 12.80 21.92 -15.36
C GLN A 403 13.18 20.50 -15.76
N VAL A 404 12.88 20.14 -17.00
CA VAL A 404 13.49 19.01 -17.72
C VAL A 404 14.32 19.58 -18.85
N ASP A 405 15.63 19.32 -18.86
CA ASP A 405 16.52 19.89 -19.86
C ASP A 405 16.60 19.07 -21.15
N GLU A 406 17.44 19.49 -22.10
CA GLU A 406 17.62 18.86 -23.41
C GLU A 406 18.19 17.44 -23.37
N LYS A 407 18.71 17.00 -22.21
CA LYS A 407 19.24 15.66 -21.96
C LYS A 407 18.36 14.85 -21.02
N SER A 408 17.10 15.23 -20.86
CA SER A 408 16.12 14.61 -19.96
C SER A 408 16.52 14.65 -18.47
N ARG A 409 17.47 15.52 -18.08
CA ARG A 409 17.83 15.68 -16.66
C ARG A 409 16.75 16.52 -16.00
N ARG A 410 16.21 16.02 -14.89
CA ARG A 410 15.13 16.67 -14.14
C ARG A 410 15.73 17.41 -12.95
N LYS A 411 15.41 18.70 -12.84
CA LYS A 411 15.75 19.54 -11.68
C LYS A 411 14.52 19.70 -10.80
N TYR A 412 14.70 19.57 -9.49
CA TYR A 412 13.62 19.65 -8.51
C TYR A 412 13.77 20.87 -7.62
N THR A 413 12.66 21.43 -7.18
CA THR A 413 12.61 22.54 -6.20
C THR A 413 11.53 22.25 -5.18
N ARG A 414 11.73 22.71 -3.95
CA ARG A 414 10.75 22.56 -2.86
C ARG A 414 9.95 23.85 -2.68
N ARG A 415 8.62 23.73 -2.63
CA ARG A 415 7.75 24.82 -2.18
C ARG A 415 8.05 25.14 -0.71
N PRO A 416 8.20 26.40 -0.31
CA PRO A 416 8.38 26.78 1.10
C PRO A 416 7.27 26.23 2.02
N LEU A 417 7.56 26.12 3.32
CA LEU A 417 6.62 25.69 4.36
C LEU A 417 5.58 26.76 4.72
#